data_AF-G9PHD5-F1
#
_entry.id   AF-G9PHD5-F1
#
_cell.length_a   1.000
_cell.length_b   1.000
_cell.length_c   1.000
_cell.angle_alpha   90.00
_cell.angle_beta   90.00
_cell.angle_gamma   90.00
#
_symmetry.space_group_name_H-M   'P 1'
#
loop_
_entity.id
_entity.type
_entity.pdbx_description
1 polymer ?
#
loop_
_entity_poly.entity_id
_entity_poly.type
_entity_poly.pdbx_seq_one_letter_code
_entity_poly.pdbx_strand_id
1 'polypeptide(L)' 'MQADKIEAVMSEFLGEGYRIVGDDGALSPAIEWVDWVCGPDDDGDGDEGEKVEVTFQDGSTRTFDKGVPMRQIWHEYAD' A
#
# COMPACT_ATOMS: atom_id res chain seq x y z
N MET A 1 14.69 -1.99 11.94
CA MET A 1 13.60 -1.05 11.62
C MET A 1 13.68 0.19 12.52
N GLN A 2 13.70 1.38 11.94
CA GLN A 2 13.69 2.66 12.66
C GLN A 2 12.24 3.15 12.87
N ALA A 3 11.65 2.85 14.03
CA ALA A 3 10.22 3.08 14.28
C ALA A 3 9.80 4.56 14.22
N ASP A 4 10.72 5.50 14.49
CA ASP A 4 10.48 6.95 14.35
C ASP A 4 10.38 7.43 12.90
N LYS A 5 10.70 6.57 11.92
CA LYS A 5 10.60 6.84 10.48
C LYS A 5 9.34 6.24 9.84
N ILE A 6 8.46 5.64 10.63
CA ILE A 6 7.18 5.11 10.12
C ILE A 6 6.23 6.27 9.83
N GLU A 7 5.68 6.27 8.63
CA GLU A 7 4.69 7.23 8.17
C GLU A 7 3.30 6.61 8.22
N ALA A 8 2.34 7.35 8.78
CA ALA A 8 0.92 7.01 8.68
C ALA A 8 0.36 7.64 7.40
N VAL A 9 -0.13 6.80 6.49
CA VAL A 9 -0.60 7.21 5.16
C VAL A 9 -1.95 6.56 4.85
N MET A 10 -2.65 7.03 3.82
CA MET A 10 -3.78 6.28 3.26
C MET A 10 -3.28 5.34 2.16
N SER A 11 -4.06 4.32 1.81
CA SER A 11 -3.73 3.36 0.75
C SER A 11 -3.32 4.04 -0.56
N GLU A 12 -3.97 5.14 -0.93
CA GLU A 12 -3.67 5.95 -2.13
C GLU A 12 -2.33 6.68 -2.11
N PHE A 13 -1.70 6.80 -0.93
CA PHE A 13 -0.41 7.49 -0.74
C PHE A 13 0.76 6.53 -0.50
N LEU A 14 0.57 5.24 -0.76
CA LEU A 14 1.67 4.28 -0.78
C LEU A 14 2.64 4.63 -1.91
N GLY A 15 3.95 4.59 -1.61
CA GLY A 15 4.99 5.01 -2.54
C GLY A 15 5.91 3.88 -2.99
N GLU A 16 6.38 3.95 -4.24
CA GLU A 16 7.51 3.14 -4.71
C GLU A 16 8.72 3.28 -3.76
N GLY A 17 9.41 2.17 -3.50
CA GLY A 17 10.55 2.10 -2.58
C GLY A 17 10.19 2.02 -1.09
N TYR A 18 8.92 2.23 -0.72
CA TYR A 18 8.47 2.01 0.65
C TYR A 18 8.14 0.53 0.91
N ARG A 19 8.10 0.14 2.17
CA ARG A 19 7.56 -1.13 2.66
C ARG A 19 6.34 -0.86 3.52
N ILE A 20 5.30 -1.67 3.39
CA ILE A 20 4.10 -1.62 4.23
C ILE A 20 4.41 -2.27 5.58
N VAL A 21 4.01 -1.60 6.66
CA VAL A 21 4.15 -2.06 8.04
C VAL A 21 2.82 -2.65 8.51
N GLY A 22 2.80 -3.95 8.77
CA GLY A 22 1.66 -4.66 9.34
C GLY A 22 1.38 -4.29 10.80
N ASP A 23 0.20 -4.65 11.29
CA ASP A 23 -0.21 -4.44 12.69
C ASP A 23 0.62 -5.23 13.70
N ASP A 24 1.18 -6.35 13.28
CA ASP A 24 2.16 -7.15 14.00
C ASP A 24 3.60 -6.63 13.88
N GLY A 25 3.82 -5.54 13.12
CA GLY A 25 5.13 -5.00 12.80
C GLY A 25 5.87 -5.75 11.69
N ALA A 26 5.23 -6.72 11.02
CA ALA A 26 5.80 -7.37 9.86
C ALA A 26 5.95 -6.39 8.69
N LEU A 27 6.98 -6.59 7.89
CA LEU A 27 7.27 -5.75 6.73
C LEU A 27 6.94 -6.50 5.44
N SER A 28 6.25 -5.81 4.53
CA SER A 28 6.16 -6.27 3.13
C SER A 28 7.54 -6.17 2.45
N PRO A 29 7.73 -6.81 1.29
CA PRO A 29 8.80 -6.42 0.38
C PRO A 29 8.64 -4.95 -0.04
N ALA A 30 9.68 -4.37 -0.65
CA ALA A 30 9.60 -2.99 -1.14
C ALA A 30 8.60 -2.91 -2.30
N ILE A 31 7.83 -1.83 -2.31
CA ILE A 31 6.88 -1.51 -3.36
C ILE A 31 7.69 -1.17 -4.62
N GLU A 32 7.38 -1.86 -5.71
CA GLU A 32 7.93 -1.58 -7.04
C GLU A 32 7.10 -0.53 -7.77
N TRP A 33 5.77 -0.62 -7.71
CA TRP A 33 4.87 0.37 -8.27
C TRP A 33 3.46 0.26 -7.66
N VAL A 34 2.67 1.32 -7.83
CA VAL A 34 1.29 1.43 -7.34
C VAL A 34 0.40 1.83 -8.50
N ASP A 35 -0.72 1.12 -8.69
CA ASP A 35 -1.71 1.39 -9.73
C ASP A 35 -3.13 1.50 -9.15
N TRP A 36 -4.01 2.18 -9.89
CA TRP A 36 -5.40 2.41 -9.51
C TRP A 36 -6.31 1.52 -10.36
N VAL A 37 -6.98 0.59 -9.70
CA VAL A 37 -7.86 -0.38 -10.37
C VAL A 37 -9.31 -0.15 -9.95
N CYS A 38 -10.21 -0.09 -10.92
CA CYS A 38 -11.64 -0.08 -10.66
C CYS A 38 -12.10 -1.54 -10.48
N GLY A 39 -12.79 -1.84 -9.38
CA GLY A 39 -13.32 -3.18 -9.13
C GLY A 39 -14.29 -3.63 -10.24
N PRO A 40 -14.37 -4.94 -10.55
CA PRO A 40 -15.21 -5.46 -11.63
C PRO A 40 -16.73 -5.41 -11.37
N ASP A 41 -17.20 -4.89 -10.23
CA ASP A 41 -18.61 -4.92 -9.78
C ASP A 41 -19.27 -3.53 -9.68
N ASP A 42 -18.81 -2.52 -10.42
CA ASP A 42 -19.41 -1.17 -10.36
C ASP A 42 -20.41 -0.91 -11.51
N ASP A 43 -21.59 -1.54 -11.40
CA ASP A 43 -22.80 -1.22 -12.18
C ASP A 43 -23.69 -0.17 -11.47
N GLY A 44 -23.15 0.63 -10.52
CA GLY A 44 -23.98 1.59 -9.78
C GLY A 44 -23.24 2.63 -8.92
N ASP A 45 -23.19 3.86 -9.46
CA ASP A 45 -23.21 5.12 -8.71
C ASP A 45 -22.17 5.31 -7.57
N GLY A 46 -20.91 5.59 -7.95
CA GLY A 46 -20.07 6.60 -7.29
C GLY A 46 -18.98 6.09 -6.34
N ASP A 47 -17.71 6.41 -6.67
CA ASP A 47 -16.46 6.41 -5.85
C ASP A 47 -16.13 5.16 -4.98
N GLU A 48 -17.05 4.23 -4.74
CA GLU A 48 -16.93 3.10 -3.81
C GLU A 48 -16.22 1.88 -4.43
N GLY A 49 -15.81 1.97 -5.70
CA GLY A 49 -15.14 0.89 -6.44
C GLY A 49 -13.63 1.06 -6.65
N GLU A 50 -13.05 2.21 -6.30
CA GLU A 50 -11.63 2.49 -6.53
C GLU A 50 -10.74 1.74 -5.54
N LYS A 51 -9.82 0.94 -6.08
CA LYS A 51 -8.85 0.16 -5.31
C LYS A 51 -7.43 0.51 -5.71
N VAL A 52 -6.53 0.38 -4.76
CA VAL A 52 -5.10 0.57 -4.94
C VAL A 52 -4.46 -0.80 -5.08
N GLU A 53 -3.89 -1.09 -6.24
CA GLU A 53 -3.07 -2.26 -6.48
C GLU A 53 -1.59 -1.90 -6.24
N VAL A 54 -0.93 -2.70 -5.41
CA VAL A 54 0.46 -2.52 -5.03
C VAL A 54 1.23 -3.75 -5.47
N THR A 55 2.20 -3.55 -6.36
CA THR A 55 3.12 -4.59 -6.77
C THR A 55 4.46 -4.40 -6.08
N PHE A 56 4.98 -5.49 -5.55
CA PHE A 56 6.23 -5.51 -4.80
C PHE A 56 7.37 -6.06 -5.66
N GLN A 57 8.61 -5.73 -5.27
CA GLN A 57 9.83 -6.17 -5.96
C GLN A 57 10.05 -7.69 -5.98
N ASP A 58 9.32 -8.45 -5.14
CA ASP A 58 9.33 -9.91 -5.17
C ASP A 58 8.36 -10.50 -6.22
N GLY A 59 7.67 -9.64 -6.97
CA GLY A 59 6.67 -9.99 -7.96
C GLY A 59 5.29 -10.32 -7.39
N SER A 60 5.10 -10.20 -6.07
CA SER A 60 3.77 -10.32 -5.47
C SER A 60 2.96 -9.03 -5.62
N THR A 61 1.65 -9.17 -5.60
CA THR A 61 0.71 -8.05 -5.73
C THR A 61 -0.33 -8.12 -4.61
N ARG A 62 -0.76 -6.97 -4.09
CA ARG A 62 -1.85 -6.85 -3.12
C ARG A 62 -2.75 -5.68 -3.50
N THR A 63 -4.04 -5.83 -3.22
CA THR A 63 -5.05 -4.81 -3.50
C THR A 63 -5.65 -4.31 -2.19
N PHE A 64 -5.88 -3.00 -2.10
CA PHE A 64 -6.47 -2.34 -0.95
C PHE A 64 -7.62 -1.43 -1.40
N ASP A 65 -8.64 -1.28 -0.56
CA ASP A 65 -9.65 -0.25 -0.79
C ASP A 65 -9.05 1.15 -0.62
N LYS A 66 -9.55 2.13 -1.37
CA LYS A 66 -9.18 3.55 -1.22
C LYS A 66 -9.55 4.06 0.19
N GLY A 67 -8.75 4.98 0.73
CA GLY A 67 -8.99 5.57 2.04
C GLY A 67 -8.68 4.66 3.25
N VAL A 68 -8.07 3.50 3.04
CA VAL A 68 -7.66 2.63 4.15
C VAL A 68 -6.44 3.23 4.86
N PRO A 69 -6.48 3.44 6.18
CA PRO A 69 -5.32 3.90 6.94
C PRO A 69 -4.24 2.80 6.97
N MET A 70 -3.04 3.18 6.59
CA MET A 70 -1.87 2.32 6.43
C MET A 70 -0.64 2.91 7.13
N ARG A 71 0.39 2.09 7.27
CA ARG A 71 1.72 2.52 7.71
C ARG A 71 2.77 2.09 6.71
N GLN A 72 3.68 2.99 6.37
CA GLN A 72 4.79 2.71 5.47
C GLN A 72 6.13 3.20 6.04
N ILE A 73 7.22 2.62 5.55
CA ILE A 73 8.58 3.02 5.90
C ILE A 73 9.48 2.89 4.67
N TRP A 74 10.38 3.85 4.45
CA TRP A 74 11.35 3.77 3.36
C TRP A 74 12.24 2.54 3.53
N HIS A 75 12.51 1.80 2.45
CA HIS A 75 13.17 0.50 2.52
C HIS A 75 14.54 0.52 3.26
N GLU A 76 15.29 1.61 3.21
CA GLU A 76 16.59 1.74 3.90
C GLU A 76 16.45 1.89 5.43
N TYR A 77 15.29 2.33 5.92
CA TYR A 77 15.00 2.44 7.35
C TYR A 77 14.29 1.20 7.90
N ALA A 78 13.96 0.24 7.03
CA ALA A 78 13.21 -0.96 7.36
C ALA A 78 14.06 -2.05 8.04
N ASP A 79 15.37 -2.05 7.81
CA ASP A 79 16.35 -2.95 8.45
C ASP A 79 16.68 -2.57 9.90
#